data_AF-A0A7X4E215-F1
#
_entry.id   AF-A0A7X4E215-F1
#
_cell.length_a   1.000
_cell.length_b   1.000
_cell.length_c   1.000
_cell.angle_alpha   90.00
_cell.angle_beta   90.00
_cell.angle_gamma   90.00
#
_symmetry.space_group_name_H-M   'P 1'
#
loop_
_entity.id
_entity.type
_entity.pdbx_description
1 polymer ?
#
loop_
_entity_poly.entity_id
_entity_poly.type
_entity_poly.pdbx_seq_one_letter_code
_entity_poly.pdbx_strand_id
1 'polypeptide(L)'
;MARLPDRRRYGMTRRSLLKAGALTAAAVATGCAEPDRPRVVSGSGGICTVTPDFEDGPFYVNTGLVRQDVTEGHDGVPLAIRLVLRDATNCEPIAGLPVDIWSADASGIYSGVDNGRIVEDLPDTRGATYLRGRQISAPGGEVRFDTVFPGWYRPRPPHLHFTAPFGDRAFTWQFFIEDAFCDDLYTTVAPYDTRGVHPRRTGDFAPEGLIVVPTGTPRQLTLDMDVTIDKTNLSRLARETA
;
A
#
# COMPACT_ATOMS: atom_id res chain seq x y z
N MET A 1 0.77 40.64 24.56
CA MET A 1 -0.53 41.09 24.02
C MET A 1 -0.84 40.27 22.78
N ALA A 2 -2.00 39.63 22.71
CA ALA A 2 -2.40 38.81 21.57
C ALA A 2 -3.18 39.63 20.52
N ARG A 3 -3.02 39.32 19.23
CA ARG A 3 -4.03 39.56 18.18
C ARG A 3 -4.05 38.40 17.20
N LEU A 4 -5.24 37.86 17.00
CA LEU A 4 -5.55 36.81 16.02
C LEU A 4 -5.61 37.41 14.59
N PRO A 5 -5.36 36.61 13.53
CA PRO A 5 -5.54 37.05 12.16
C PRO A 5 -7.02 37.16 11.77
N ASP A 6 -7.31 38.13 10.88
CA ASP A 6 -8.66 38.49 10.41
C ASP A 6 -9.22 37.52 9.36
N ARG A 7 -10.51 37.20 9.45
CA ARG A 7 -11.21 36.27 8.53
C ARG A 7 -11.78 37.04 7.33
N ARG A 8 -11.05 37.08 6.21
CA ARG A 8 -11.61 37.62 4.96
C ARG A 8 -12.55 36.62 4.28
N ARG A 9 -13.79 37.05 4.11
CA ARG A 9 -14.89 36.25 3.54
C ARG A 9 -14.86 36.23 2.02
N TYR A 10 -15.42 35.15 1.49
CA TYR A 10 -15.90 34.95 0.13
C TYR A 10 -16.44 36.23 -0.54
N GLY A 11 -16.00 36.49 -1.78
CA GLY A 11 -16.59 37.48 -2.66
C GLY A 11 -16.56 36.97 -4.11
N MET A 12 -17.68 36.41 -4.58
CA MET A 12 -17.87 36.05 -5.98
C MET A 12 -19.14 36.75 -6.48
N THR A 13 -18.97 37.73 -7.35
CA THR A 13 -20.03 38.63 -7.82
C THR A 13 -20.88 37.98 -8.92
N ARG A 14 -22.15 38.40 -8.99
CA ARG A 14 -23.16 37.85 -9.92
C ARG A 14 -23.33 38.74 -11.16
N ARG A 15 -23.72 38.07 -12.26
CA ARG A 15 -24.41 38.57 -13.48
C ARG A 15 -23.58 39.36 -14.50
N SER A 16 -23.62 38.87 -15.75
CA SER A 16 -24.35 39.58 -16.82
C SER A 16 -24.92 38.63 -17.88
N LEU A 17 -26.02 39.05 -18.49
CA LEU A 17 -26.83 38.41 -19.53
C LEU A 17 -26.89 39.38 -20.73
N LEU A 18 -27.14 39.03 -21.99
CA LEU A 18 -27.50 37.76 -22.68
C LEU A 18 -27.31 38.01 -24.20
N LYS A 19 -27.17 36.98 -25.05
CA LYS A 19 -28.02 36.78 -26.27
C LYS A 19 -27.61 35.58 -27.13
N ALA A 20 -28.58 35.10 -27.90
CA ALA A 20 -28.56 33.83 -28.63
C ALA A 20 -28.21 33.99 -30.12
N GLY A 21 -27.74 32.90 -30.72
CA GLY A 21 -27.81 32.61 -32.15
C GLY A 21 -28.13 31.13 -32.31
N ALA A 22 -29.32 30.81 -32.82
CA ALA A 22 -29.75 29.43 -33.04
C ALA A 22 -29.58 29.07 -34.52
N LEU A 23 -28.84 27.99 -34.79
CA LEU A 23 -28.83 27.31 -36.08
C LEU A 23 -28.92 25.80 -35.82
N THR A 24 -30.05 25.22 -36.23
CA THR A 24 -30.29 23.78 -36.17
C THR A 24 -29.57 23.07 -37.30
N ALA A 25 -28.73 22.10 -36.96
CA ALA A 25 -28.28 21.06 -37.89
C ALA A 25 -28.49 19.69 -37.22
N ALA A 26 -29.46 18.92 -37.73
CA ALA A 26 -29.59 17.52 -37.34
C ALA A 26 -28.53 16.71 -38.10
N ALA A 27 -27.68 15.99 -37.38
CA ALA A 27 -26.74 15.04 -37.93
C ALA A 27 -26.92 13.68 -37.27
N VAL A 28 -26.88 12.62 -38.08
CA VAL A 28 -27.29 11.26 -37.71
C VAL A 28 -26.27 10.62 -36.78
N ALA A 29 -26.75 9.81 -35.83
CA ALA A 29 -25.89 8.99 -34.99
C ALA A 29 -25.23 7.88 -35.81
N THR A 30 -23.95 8.05 -36.14
CA THR A 30 -23.09 6.99 -36.63
C THR A 30 -22.13 6.61 -35.51
N GLY A 31 -22.22 5.39 -35.00
CA GLY A 31 -21.36 4.92 -33.93
C GLY A 31 -19.90 4.83 -34.39
N CYS A 32 -19.04 5.71 -33.88
CA CYS A 32 -17.60 5.54 -33.98
C CYS A 32 -17.18 4.43 -33.00
N ALA A 33 -17.09 3.20 -33.48
CA ALA A 33 -16.26 2.20 -32.83
C ALA A 33 -14.81 2.73 -32.88
N GLU A 34 -14.19 2.92 -31.71
CA GLU A 34 -12.76 3.22 -31.68
C GLU A 34 -11.99 2.05 -32.29
N PRO A 35 -10.96 2.30 -33.12
CA PRO A 35 -10.14 1.23 -33.66
C PRO A 35 -9.40 0.57 -32.50
N ASP A 36 -9.68 -0.73 -32.31
CA ASP A 36 -9.03 -1.58 -31.32
C ASP A 36 -7.50 -1.49 -31.52
N ARG A 37 -6.84 -0.75 -30.63
CA ARG A 37 -5.38 -0.59 -30.70
C ARG A 37 -4.79 -1.94 -30.28
N PRO A 38 -3.95 -2.58 -31.12
CA PRO A 38 -3.35 -3.85 -30.74
C PRO A 38 -2.61 -3.64 -29.42
N ARG A 39 -3.11 -4.29 -28.37
CA ARG A 39 -2.47 -4.28 -27.05
C ARG A 39 -1.10 -4.92 -27.24
N VAL A 40 -0.07 -4.07 -27.26
CA VAL A 40 1.32 -4.53 -27.30
C VAL A 40 1.56 -5.25 -25.99
N VAL A 41 1.39 -6.57 -26.02
CA VAL A 41 1.97 -7.46 -25.02
C VAL A 41 3.47 -7.40 -25.29
N SER A 42 4.14 -6.47 -24.62
CA SER A 42 5.60 -6.47 -24.49
C SER A 42 6.00 -7.67 -23.65
N GLY A 43 5.93 -8.86 -24.26
CA GLY A 43 6.65 -10.05 -23.85
C GLY A 43 8.14 -9.86 -24.11
N SER A 44 8.71 -8.80 -23.54
CA SER A 44 10.15 -8.73 -23.32
C SER A 44 10.43 -9.70 -22.17
N GLY A 45 11.15 -10.78 -22.46
CA GLY A 45 11.82 -11.60 -21.44
C GLY A 45 12.90 -10.78 -20.75
N GLY A 46 12.48 -9.82 -19.93
CA GLY A 46 13.34 -9.02 -19.08
C GLY A 46 13.86 -9.87 -17.93
N ILE A 47 14.98 -9.45 -17.36
CA ILE A 47 15.43 -9.99 -16.09
C ILE A 47 14.67 -9.23 -15.01
N CYS A 48 13.64 -9.84 -14.44
CA CYS A 48 13.02 -9.32 -13.23
C CYS A 48 13.91 -9.71 -12.04
N THR A 49 14.62 -8.73 -11.48
CA THR A 49 15.44 -8.95 -10.28
C THR A 49 14.56 -9.38 -9.11
N VAL A 50 14.97 -10.44 -8.40
CA VAL A 50 14.29 -10.94 -7.19
C VAL A 50 14.17 -9.80 -6.17
N THR A 51 12.96 -9.57 -5.66
CA THR A 51 12.76 -8.61 -4.56
C THR A 51 13.36 -9.21 -3.29
N PRO A 52 14.22 -8.48 -2.54
CA PRO A 52 14.83 -9.00 -1.32
C PRO A 52 13.79 -9.52 -0.33
N ASP A 53 14.00 -10.74 0.15
CA ASP A 53 13.25 -11.34 1.26
C ASP A 53 13.62 -10.62 2.57
N PHE A 54 12.69 -10.53 3.52
CA PHE A 54 12.86 -9.83 4.79
C PHE A 54 12.25 -10.63 5.95
N GLU A 55 12.68 -10.38 7.18
CA GLU A 55 12.15 -11.08 8.36
C GLU A 55 10.69 -10.70 8.67
N ASP A 56 9.88 -11.68 9.08
CA ASP A 56 8.49 -11.47 9.57
C ASP A 56 8.43 -10.47 10.74
N GLY A 57 9.50 -10.37 11.53
CA GLY A 57 9.50 -9.65 12.79
C GLY A 57 8.53 -10.26 13.83
N PRO A 58 8.37 -9.62 15.00
CA PRO A 58 7.61 -10.18 16.12
C PRO A 58 6.08 -10.04 15.99
N PHE A 59 5.60 -9.53 14.85
CA PHE A 59 4.21 -9.05 14.70
C PHE A 59 3.38 -9.80 13.66
N TYR A 60 3.90 -10.83 13.00
CA TYR A 60 3.08 -11.66 12.12
C TYR A 60 2.05 -12.47 12.93
N VAL A 61 0.80 -12.45 12.48
CA VAL A 61 -0.32 -13.23 13.05
C VAL A 61 -1.16 -13.74 11.89
N ASN A 62 -1.17 -15.06 11.68
CA ASN A 62 -1.99 -15.70 10.66
C ASN A 62 -3.47 -15.69 11.07
N THR A 63 -4.18 -14.62 10.71
CA THR A 63 -5.62 -14.46 11.05
C THR A 63 -6.54 -15.28 10.14
N GLY A 64 -6.06 -15.68 8.95
CA GLY A 64 -6.87 -16.33 7.92
C GLY A 64 -7.98 -15.45 7.29
N LEU A 65 -8.06 -14.16 7.64
CA LEU A 65 -9.15 -13.27 7.24
C LEU A 65 -9.01 -12.80 5.79
N VAL A 66 -9.71 -13.44 4.85
CA VAL A 66 -9.73 -13.01 3.44
C VAL A 66 -10.62 -11.78 3.26
N ARG A 67 -10.01 -10.60 3.07
CA ARG A 67 -10.70 -9.31 2.87
C ARG A 67 -9.79 -8.28 2.18
N GLN A 68 -10.40 -7.37 1.40
CA GLN A 68 -9.69 -6.27 0.74
C GLN A 68 -9.56 -5.08 1.70
N ASP A 69 -10.68 -4.59 2.24
CA ASP A 69 -10.68 -3.60 3.32
C ASP A 69 -10.21 -4.26 4.62
N VAL A 70 -9.07 -3.82 5.12
CA VAL A 70 -8.48 -4.26 6.39
C VAL A 70 -8.59 -3.19 7.48
N THR A 71 -9.17 -2.02 7.20
CA THR A 71 -9.17 -0.86 8.12
C THR A 71 -9.86 -1.15 9.45
N GLU A 72 -10.93 -1.95 9.45
CA GLU A 72 -11.88 -2.08 10.57
C GLU A 72 -12.38 -0.72 11.11
N GLY A 73 -12.37 0.32 10.27
CA GLY A 73 -12.74 1.68 10.67
C GLY A 73 -11.72 2.42 11.54
N HIS A 74 -10.46 1.96 11.61
CA HIS A 74 -9.39 2.69 12.29
C HIS A 74 -9.09 4.03 11.61
N ASP A 75 -8.81 5.05 12.43
CA ASP A 75 -8.44 6.39 11.96
C ASP A 75 -7.09 6.42 11.24
N GLY A 76 -7.03 7.19 10.14
CA GLY A 76 -5.81 7.44 9.39
C GLY A 76 -6.08 8.01 8.00
N VAL A 77 -5.01 8.24 7.23
CA VAL A 77 -5.09 8.60 5.81
C VAL A 77 -5.40 7.33 5.01
N PRO A 78 -6.47 7.29 4.20
CA PRO A 78 -6.78 6.11 3.39
C PRO A 78 -5.65 5.79 2.41
N LEU A 79 -5.25 4.52 2.35
CA LEU A 79 -4.19 4.00 1.50
C LEU A 79 -4.71 2.77 0.74
N ALA A 80 -4.92 2.93 -0.58
CA ALA A 80 -5.21 1.83 -1.48
C ALA A 80 -3.89 1.21 -1.95
N ILE A 81 -3.75 -0.10 -1.79
CA ILE A 81 -2.54 -0.85 -2.13
C ILE A 81 -2.86 -1.80 -3.27
N ARG A 82 -1.97 -1.81 -4.26
CA ARG A 82 -1.96 -2.76 -5.36
C ARG A 82 -0.57 -3.42 -5.42
N LEU A 83 -0.53 -4.72 -5.18
CA LEU A 83 0.70 -5.52 -5.22
C LEU A 83 0.58 -6.58 -6.31
N VAL A 84 1.55 -6.63 -7.22
CA VAL A 84 1.62 -7.63 -8.29
C VAL A 84 2.76 -8.58 -8.02
N LEU A 85 2.46 -9.88 -8.04
CA LEU A 85 3.43 -10.94 -7.82
C LEU A 85 3.89 -11.50 -9.17
N ARG A 86 5.22 -11.58 -9.36
CA ARG A 86 5.87 -12.07 -10.58
C ARG A 86 6.89 -13.15 -10.30
N ASP A 87 7.10 -14.02 -11.27
CA ASP A 87 8.15 -15.04 -11.24
C ASP A 87 9.47 -14.46 -11.79
N ALA A 88 10.56 -14.57 -11.02
CA ALA A 88 11.88 -14.05 -11.41
C ALA A 88 12.46 -14.72 -12.66
N THR A 89 11.99 -15.94 -12.97
CA THR A 89 12.54 -16.75 -14.07
C THR A 89 12.05 -16.31 -15.45
N ASN A 90 10.90 -15.64 -15.52
CA ASN A 90 10.24 -15.28 -16.78
C ASN A 90 9.41 -13.98 -16.73
N CYS A 91 9.39 -13.25 -15.61
CA CYS A 91 8.57 -12.06 -15.33
C CYS A 91 7.04 -12.27 -15.36
N GLU A 92 6.55 -13.49 -15.53
CA GLU A 92 5.12 -13.77 -15.65
C GLU A 92 4.39 -13.64 -14.30
N PRO A 93 3.13 -13.18 -14.30
CA PRO A 93 2.37 -13.01 -13.07
C PRO A 93 2.09 -14.33 -12.33
N ILE A 94 2.10 -14.29 -10.99
CA ILE A 94 1.82 -15.44 -10.12
C ILE A 94 0.38 -15.35 -9.63
N ALA A 95 -0.53 -16.09 -10.25
CA ALA A 95 -1.92 -16.22 -9.81
C ALA A 95 -2.10 -17.29 -8.73
N GLY A 96 -3.16 -17.16 -7.92
CA GLY A 96 -3.60 -18.16 -6.94
C GLY A 96 -2.79 -18.20 -5.63
N LEU A 97 -1.85 -17.28 -5.42
CA LEU A 97 -1.01 -17.25 -4.22
C LEU A 97 -1.70 -16.46 -3.10
N PRO A 98 -1.78 -16.99 -1.85
CA PRO A 98 -2.22 -16.19 -0.71
C PRO A 98 -1.16 -15.15 -0.38
N VAL A 99 -1.60 -13.94 -0.10
CA VAL A 99 -0.77 -12.83 0.40
C VAL A 99 -1.45 -12.26 1.62
N ASP A 100 -0.74 -12.22 2.74
CA ASP A 100 -1.13 -11.51 3.94
C ASP A 100 -0.52 -10.12 3.96
N ILE A 101 -1.26 -9.15 4.48
CA ILE A 101 -0.76 -7.82 4.87
C ILE A 101 -0.88 -7.66 6.39
N TRP A 102 0.08 -6.97 7.01
CA TRP A 102 -0.12 -6.36 8.32
C TRP A 102 0.63 -5.03 8.46
N SER A 103 0.07 -4.10 9.23
CA SER A 103 0.72 -2.84 9.59
C SER A 103 0.33 -2.37 10.99
N ALA A 104 1.09 -1.41 11.50
CA ALA A 104 0.65 -0.62 12.64
C ALA A 104 -0.46 0.36 12.23
N ASP A 105 -1.29 0.76 13.19
CA ASP A 105 -2.20 1.90 13.03
C ASP A 105 -1.45 3.25 12.98
N ALA A 106 -2.20 4.34 12.79
CA ALA A 106 -1.63 5.69 12.76
C ALA A 106 -0.85 6.06 14.04
N SER A 107 -1.19 5.44 15.18
CA SER A 107 -0.53 5.59 16.49
C SER A 107 0.66 4.64 16.70
N GLY A 108 0.98 3.78 15.73
CA GLY A 108 2.14 2.88 15.78
C GLY A 108 1.89 1.55 16.50
N ILE A 109 0.62 1.21 16.75
CA ILE A 109 0.21 0.03 17.52
C ILE A 109 -0.23 -1.07 16.55
N TYR A 110 0.29 -2.29 16.72
CA TYR A 110 -0.17 -3.47 15.98
C TYR A 110 -1.39 -4.10 16.65
N SER A 111 -2.31 -4.65 15.85
CA SER A 111 -3.40 -5.51 16.32
C SER A 111 -2.93 -6.94 16.63
N GLY A 112 -3.68 -7.67 17.45
CA GLY A 112 -3.52 -9.13 17.62
C GLY A 112 -2.31 -9.56 18.45
N VAL A 113 -1.60 -8.63 19.09
CA VAL A 113 -0.30 -8.87 19.75
C VAL A 113 -0.19 -8.15 21.09
N ASP A 114 0.69 -8.64 21.95
CA ASP A 114 1.06 -7.96 23.20
C ASP A 114 2.18 -6.96 22.89
N ASN A 115 1.82 -5.74 22.46
CA ASN A 115 2.81 -4.72 22.03
C ASN A 115 3.78 -4.35 23.17
N GLY A 116 3.31 -4.41 24.42
CA GLY A 116 4.09 -4.14 25.64
C GLY A 116 5.34 -5.03 25.79
N ARG A 117 5.41 -6.18 25.10
CA ARG A 117 6.61 -7.04 25.06
C ARG A 117 7.70 -6.55 24.12
N ILE A 118 7.38 -5.65 23.20
CA ILE A 118 8.29 -5.14 22.16
C ILE A 118 8.64 -3.67 22.40
N VAL A 119 7.66 -2.88 22.83
CA VAL A 119 7.83 -1.49 23.25
C VAL A 119 7.06 -1.29 24.54
N GLU A 120 7.77 -0.87 25.59
CA GLU A 120 7.19 -0.58 26.91
C GLU A 120 6.04 0.44 26.79
N ASP A 121 5.06 0.34 27.70
CA ASP A 121 3.84 1.15 27.77
C ASP A 121 2.87 1.07 26.55
N LEU A 122 3.15 0.28 25.51
CA LEU A 122 2.17 0.03 24.44
C LEU A 122 1.11 -1.02 24.85
N PRO A 123 -0.15 -0.87 24.40
CA PRO A 123 -1.25 -1.73 24.84
C PRO A 123 -1.17 -3.15 24.27
N ASP A 124 -1.66 -4.11 25.06
CA ASP A 124 -1.98 -5.45 24.58
C ASP A 124 -3.26 -5.41 23.74
N THR A 125 -3.15 -5.84 22.48
CA THR A 125 -4.24 -5.84 21.49
C THR A 125 -4.59 -7.25 21.01
N ARG A 126 -4.16 -8.30 21.73
CA ARG A 126 -4.48 -9.70 21.40
C ARG A 126 -5.99 -9.90 21.22
N GLY A 127 -6.37 -10.51 20.11
CA GLY A 127 -7.76 -10.69 19.69
C GLY A 127 -8.31 -9.60 18.76
N ALA A 128 -7.69 -8.42 18.69
CA ALA A 128 -8.00 -7.44 17.65
C ALA A 128 -7.39 -7.87 16.30
N THR A 129 -8.02 -7.48 15.18
CA THR A 129 -7.63 -7.92 13.84
C THR A 129 -7.43 -6.79 12.82
N TYR A 130 -7.66 -5.53 13.21
CA TYR A 130 -7.48 -4.35 12.36
C TYR A 130 -6.13 -4.29 11.64
N LEU A 131 -6.14 -3.74 10.43
CA LEU A 131 -4.97 -3.57 9.56
C LEU A 131 -4.22 -4.87 9.26
N ARG A 132 -4.95 -5.99 9.27
CA ARG A 132 -4.50 -7.32 8.83
C ARG A 132 -5.51 -7.93 7.86
N GLY A 133 -5.04 -8.65 6.87
CA GLY A 133 -5.92 -9.42 5.99
C GLY A 133 -5.15 -10.24 4.98
N ARG A 134 -5.88 -11.15 4.33
CA ARG A 134 -5.41 -12.00 3.24
C ARG A 134 -6.12 -11.63 1.94
N GLN A 135 -5.39 -11.73 0.83
CA GLN A 135 -5.95 -11.81 -0.52
C GLN A 135 -5.34 -13.01 -1.25
N ILE A 136 -6.01 -13.45 -2.32
CA ILE A 136 -5.48 -14.45 -3.25
C ILE A 136 -5.17 -13.73 -4.55
N SER A 137 -3.96 -13.90 -5.09
CA SER A 137 -3.56 -13.19 -6.31
C SER A 137 -4.42 -13.58 -7.52
N ALA A 138 -4.94 -12.55 -8.20
CA ALA A 138 -5.77 -12.68 -9.39
C ALA A 138 -4.96 -13.27 -10.59
N PRO A 139 -5.61 -13.64 -11.71
CA PRO A 139 -4.90 -14.13 -12.91
C PRO A 139 -3.77 -13.20 -13.43
N GLY A 140 -3.86 -11.90 -13.18
CA GLY A 140 -2.80 -10.92 -13.48
C GLY A 140 -1.73 -10.78 -12.38
N GLY A 141 -1.62 -11.74 -11.45
CA GLY A 141 -0.71 -11.73 -10.31
C GLY A 141 -1.05 -10.75 -9.19
N GLU A 142 -2.18 -10.06 -9.28
CA GLU A 142 -2.49 -8.90 -8.45
C GLU A 142 -3.28 -9.25 -7.18
N VAL A 143 -2.90 -8.66 -6.04
CA VAL A 143 -3.74 -8.48 -4.85
C VAL A 143 -3.99 -6.99 -4.58
N ARG A 144 -5.16 -6.67 -4.00
CA ARG A 144 -5.54 -5.30 -3.58
C ARG A 144 -5.88 -5.25 -2.11
N PHE A 145 -5.50 -4.19 -1.41
CA PHE A 145 -5.92 -3.94 -0.03
C PHE A 145 -6.29 -2.48 0.16
N ASP A 146 -7.35 -2.22 0.94
CA ASP A 146 -7.68 -0.88 1.43
C ASP A 146 -7.31 -0.82 2.92
N THR A 147 -6.38 0.07 3.27
CA THR A 147 -5.83 0.21 4.62
C THR A 147 -5.67 1.70 4.98
N VAL A 148 -5.05 2.01 6.12
CA VAL A 148 -4.58 3.37 6.43
C VAL A 148 -3.06 3.46 6.30
N PHE A 149 -2.56 4.67 6.03
CA PHE A 149 -1.14 4.95 6.06
C PHE A 149 -0.56 4.62 7.45
N PRO A 150 0.53 3.84 7.54
CA PRO A 150 0.99 3.31 8.82
C PRO A 150 1.56 4.40 9.73
N GLY A 151 1.43 4.22 11.04
CA GLY A 151 2.25 4.93 12.01
C GLY A 151 3.65 4.32 12.12
N TRP A 152 4.45 4.88 13.03
CA TRP A 152 5.75 4.35 13.43
C TRP A 152 5.81 4.09 14.94
N TYR A 153 6.80 3.32 15.38
CA TYR A 153 7.13 3.08 16.78
C TYR A 153 8.65 3.01 16.90
N ARG A 154 9.26 3.54 17.96
CA ARG A 154 10.73 3.49 18.09
C ARG A 154 11.19 2.04 18.31
N PRO A 155 12.29 1.58 17.68
CA PRO A 155 13.21 2.33 16.81
C PRO A 155 12.87 2.28 15.31
N ARG A 156 11.76 1.66 14.89
CA ARG A 156 11.50 1.31 13.49
C ARG A 156 10.93 2.48 12.68
N PRO A 157 11.48 2.77 11.48
CA PRO A 157 10.87 3.73 10.54
C PRO A 157 9.50 3.21 10.05
N PRO A 158 8.63 4.06 9.47
CA PRO A 158 7.33 3.67 8.90
C PRO A 158 7.43 2.52 7.89
N HIS A 159 6.54 1.52 8.00
CA HIS A 159 6.56 0.35 7.13
C HIS A 159 5.21 -0.36 7.00
N LEU A 160 5.10 -1.16 5.94
CA LEU A 160 4.05 -2.14 5.67
C LEU A 160 4.69 -3.52 5.54
N HIS A 161 4.08 -4.55 6.14
CA HIS A 161 4.52 -5.92 5.98
C HIS A 161 3.61 -6.70 5.05
N PHE A 162 4.21 -7.60 4.27
CA PHE A 162 3.52 -8.58 3.45
C PHE A 162 4.19 -9.94 3.61
N THR A 163 3.42 -11.03 3.57
CA THR A 163 3.98 -12.37 3.40
C THR A 163 3.15 -13.21 2.45
N ALA A 164 3.81 -14.02 1.63
CA ALA A 164 3.19 -14.92 0.67
C ALA A 164 3.60 -16.38 0.95
N PRO A 165 2.80 -17.14 1.73
CA PRO A 165 3.06 -18.55 1.98
C PRO A 165 3.02 -19.40 0.69
N PHE A 166 4.04 -20.23 0.50
CA PHE A 166 4.14 -21.20 -0.59
C PHE A 166 4.78 -22.50 -0.09
N GLY A 167 3.98 -23.57 -0.04
CA GLY A 167 4.45 -24.89 0.42
C GLY A 167 4.87 -24.86 1.89
N ASP A 168 6.14 -25.16 2.15
CA ASP A 168 6.81 -25.15 3.45
C ASP A 168 7.49 -23.82 3.79
N ARG A 169 7.45 -22.84 2.88
CA ARG A 169 8.11 -21.53 3.01
C ARG A 169 7.12 -20.38 2.89
N ALA A 170 7.60 -19.18 3.19
CA ALA A 170 6.95 -17.94 2.82
C ALA A 170 7.99 -17.00 2.16
N PHE A 171 7.51 -16.04 1.39
CA PHE A 171 8.28 -14.87 0.97
C PHE A 171 7.74 -13.67 1.73
N THR A 172 8.58 -12.99 2.48
CA THR A 172 8.17 -11.88 3.33
C THR A 172 8.86 -10.60 2.89
N TRP A 173 8.10 -9.51 2.88
CA TRP A 173 8.59 -8.19 2.51
C TRP A 173 8.19 -7.18 3.56
N GLN A 174 9.15 -6.31 3.92
CA GLN A 174 8.88 -5.13 4.72
C GLN A 174 9.17 -3.89 3.85
N PHE A 175 8.13 -3.25 3.36
CA PHE A 175 8.26 -2.04 2.54
C PHE A 175 8.32 -0.80 3.43
N PHE A 176 9.37 -0.01 3.25
CA PHE A 176 9.63 1.22 4.00
C PHE A 176 9.26 2.44 3.17
N ILE A 177 8.50 3.35 3.78
CA ILE A 177 8.05 4.57 3.08
C ILE A 177 9.19 5.59 3.07
N GLU A 178 9.29 6.38 2.00
CA GLU A 178 10.33 7.41 1.86
C GLU A 178 10.31 8.46 2.98
N ASP A 179 11.49 8.76 3.53
CA ASP A 179 11.70 9.71 4.62
C ASP A 179 11.13 11.11 4.33
N ALA A 180 11.25 11.59 3.08
CA ALA A 180 10.74 12.90 2.68
C ALA A 180 9.20 12.93 2.57
N PHE A 181 8.60 11.85 2.06
CA PHE A 181 7.13 11.69 2.06
C PHE A 181 6.59 11.60 3.49
N CYS A 182 7.30 10.86 4.36
CA CYS A 182 6.98 10.75 5.77
C CYS A 182 7.06 12.10 6.49
N ASP A 183 8.09 12.91 6.25
CA ASP A 183 8.22 14.25 6.85
C ASP A 183 7.01 15.14 6.56
N ASP A 184 6.55 15.19 5.31
CA ASP A 184 5.38 16.00 4.93
C ASP A 184 4.11 15.51 5.65
N LEU A 185 3.84 14.19 5.60
CA LEU A 185 2.62 13.62 6.17
C LEU A 185 2.61 13.69 7.72
N TYR A 186 3.67 13.26 8.40
CA TYR A 186 3.77 13.29 9.88
C TYR A 186 3.92 14.70 10.47
N THR A 187 3.98 15.77 9.66
CA THR A 187 4.00 17.16 10.15
C THR A 187 2.81 18.02 9.71
N THR A 188 2.03 17.57 8.72
CA THR A 188 0.93 18.39 8.16
C THR A 188 -0.46 17.73 8.18
N VAL A 189 -0.56 16.43 8.50
CA VAL A 189 -1.81 15.66 8.37
C VAL A 189 -2.22 15.00 9.69
N ALA A 190 -3.42 15.27 10.17
CA ALA A 190 -4.01 14.56 11.31
C ALA A 190 -4.41 13.11 10.95
N PRO A 191 -4.32 12.13 11.87
CA PRO A 191 -3.85 12.25 13.27
C PRO A 191 -2.32 12.15 13.45
N TYR A 192 -1.56 12.15 12.36
CA TYR A 192 -0.11 11.89 12.33
C TYR A 192 0.73 13.08 12.82
N ASP A 193 0.28 14.30 12.57
CA ASP A 193 0.90 15.59 12.92
C ASP A 193 1.20 15.80 14.42
N THR A 194 0.55 15.03 15.30
CA THR A 194 0.78 15.08 16.76
C THR A 194 1.91 14.18 17.26
N ARG A 195 2.48 13.31 16.40
CA ARG A 195 3.39 12.23 16.84
C ARG A 195 4.86 12.63 16.94
N GLY A 196 5.26 13.73 16.29
CA GLY A 196 6.64 14.20 16.23
C GLY A 196 7.52 13.44 15.24
N VAL A 197 8.84 13.56 15.39
CA VAL A 197 9.82 13.08 14.38
C VAL A 197 9.93 11.55 14.39
N HIS A 198 9.57 10.94 13.27
CA HIS A 198 9.67 9.51 13.03
C HIS A 198 11.13 9.02 12.99
N PRO A 199 11.42 7.75 13.33
CA PRO A 199 12.74 7.16 13.09
C PRO A 199 13.06 7.18 11.59
N ARG A 200 14.31 7.54 11.25
CA ARG A 200 14.82 7.50 9.87
C ARG A 200 15.26 6.10 9.48
N ARG A 201 15.28 5.82 8.18
CA ARG A 201 15.92 4.61 7.64
C ARG A 201 17.44 4.80 7.71
N THR A 202 18.16 3.84 8.28
CA THR A 202 19.63 3.86 8.41
C THR A 202 20.23 2.48 8.14
N GLY A 203 21.30 2.42 7.35
CA GLY A 203 22.07 1.18 7.12
C GLY A 203 21.22 -0.03 6.70
N ASP A 204 21.51 -1.18 7.30
CA ASP A 204 20.97 -2.50 6.96
C ASP A 204 19.43 -2.64 7.12
N PHE A 205 18.75 -1.65 7.70
CA PHE A 205 17.32 -1.74 8.00
C PHE A 205 16.38 -1.57 6.79
N ALA A 206 16.85 -1.05 5.65
CA ALA A 206 16.00 -0.83 4.47
C ALA A 206 16.83 -0.91 3.16
N PRO A 207 16.98 -2.10 2.53
CA PRO A 207 17.63 -2.21 1.23
C PRO A 207 16.84 -1.43 0.15
N GLU A 208 17.53 -0.87 -0.84
CA GLU A 208 16.93 0.06 -1.83
C GLU A 208 15.69 -0.51 -2.53
N GLY A 209 15.66 -1.82 -2.82
CA GLY A 209 14.53 -2.52 -3.44
C GLY A 209 13.28 -2.69 -2.56
N LEU A 210 13.31 -2.25 -1.30
CA LEU A 210 12.18 -2.24 -0.36
C LEU A 210 11.73 -0.82 0.03
N ILE A 211 12.20 0.21 -0.68
CA ILE A 211 11.78 1.61 -0.49
C ILE A 211 10.61 1.94 -1.42
N VAL A 212 9.55 2.54 -0.88
CA VAL A 212 8.35 2.91 -1.63
C VAL A 212 7.90 4.34 -1.39
N VAL A 213 7.24 4.94 -2.39
CA VAL A 213 6.67 6.29 -2.35
C VAL A 213 5.21 6.21 -2.77
N PRO A 214 4.25 6.40 -1.84
CA PRO A 214 2.84 6.51 -2.19
C PRO A 214 2.56 7.76 -3.06
N THR A 215 1.50 7.68 -3.84
CA THR A 215 1.02 8.78 -4.70
C THR A 215 -0.38 9.22 -4.28
N GLY A 216 -0.86 10.35 -4.79
CA GLY A 216 -2.20 10.86 -4.51
C GLY A 216 -2.21 12.04 -3.53
N THR A 217 -3.14 12.05 -2.58
CA THR A 217 -3.31 13.13 -1.60
C THR A 217 -3.68 12.58 -0.22
N PRO A 218 -3.59 13.36 0.88
CA PRO A 218 -4.07 12.92 2.20
C PRO A 218 -5.55 12.51 2.31
N ARG A 219 -6.37 12.67 1.26
CA ARG A 219 -7.74 12.12 1.21
C ARG A 219 -7.81 10.70 0.65
N GLN A 220 -6.83 10.32 -0.16
CA GLN A 220 -6.66 8.99 -0.75
C GLN A 220 -5.24 8.91 -1.29
N LEU A 221 -4.44 8.06 -0.66
CA LEU A 221 -3.14 7.63 -1.19
C LEU A 221 -3.30 6.32 -1.96
N THR A 222 -2.40 6.11 -2.90
CA THR A 222 -2.25 4.86 -3.67
C THR A 222 -0.80 4.40 -3.62
N LEU A 223 -0.58 3.11 -3.40
CA LEU A 223 0.71 2.46 -3.45
C LEU A 223 0.65 1.27 -4.42
N ASP A 224 1.29 1.43 -5.58
CA ASP A 224 1.51 0.39 -6.57
C ASP A 224 2.90 -0.24 -6.37
N MET A 225 2.96 -1.57 -6.32
CA MET A 225 4.19 -2.34 -6.13
C MET A 225 4.19 -3.60 -7.01
N ASP A 226 5.38 -3.97 -7.49
CA ASP A 226 5.65 -5.29 -8.09
C ASP A 226 6.67 -6.03 -7.20
N VAL A 227 6.36 -7.25 -6.77
CA VAL A 227 7.30 -8.16 -6.11
C VAL A 227 7.67 -9.31 -7.04
N THR A 228 8.95 -9.65 -7.08
CA THR A 228 9.47 -10.72 -7.92
C THR A 228 10.02 -11.85 -7.05
N ILE A 229 9.47 -13.05 -7.24
CA ILE A 229 9.75 -14.28 -6.49
C ILE A 229 10.48 -15.27 -7.40
N ASP A 230 11.62 -15.81 -6.96
CA ASP A 230 12.26 -16.93 -7.65
C ASP A 230 11.60 -18.27 -7.30
N LYS A 231 10.83 -18.82 -8.24
CA LYS A 231 10.20 -20.14 -8.07
C LYS A 231 11.13 -21.33 -8.31
N THR A 232 12.34 -21.17 -8.85
CA THR A 232 13.24 -22.32 -9.03
C THR A 232 13.69 -22.91 -7.70
N ASN A 233 13.98 -22.03 -6.72
CA ASN A 233 14.22 -22.39 -5.33
C ASN A 233 13.02 -23.11 -4.68
N LEU A 234 11.78 -22.83 -5.09
CA LEU A 234 10.58 -23.52 -4.63
C LEU A 234 10.45 -24.94 -5.22
N SER A 235 10.71 -25.08 -6.52
CA SER A 235 10.61 -26.37 -7.22
C SER A 235 11.68 -27.37 -6.77
N ARG A 236 12.79 -26.89 -6.21
CA ARG A 236 13.87 -27.74 -5.68
C ARG A 236 13.49 -28.37 -4.34
N LEU A 237 13.01 -27.58 -3.37
CA LEU A 237 12.67 -28.06 -2.03
C LEU A 237 11.49 -29.05 -2.03
N ALA A 238 10.49 -28.85 -2.89
CA ALA A 238 9.39 -29.79 -3.08
C ALA A 238 9.80 -31.16 -3.69
N ARG A 239 11.05 -31.29 -4.19
CA ARG A 239 11.66 -32.54 -4.66
C ARG A 239 12.70 -33.13 -3.70
N GLU A 240 13.07 -32.39 -2.66
CA GLU A 240 13.95 -32.85 -1.58
C GLU A 240 13.13 -33.31 -0.35
N THR A 241 11.80 -33.11 -0.36
CA THR A 241 10.86 -33.46 0.72
C THR A 241 9.79 -34.51 0.33
N ALA A 242 9.92 -35.14 -0.85
CA ALA A 242 9.02 -36.15 -1.41
C ALA A 242 9.78 -37.44 -1.78
#